data_AF-A0A2P5XYQ8-F1
#
_entry.id   AF-A0A2P5XYQ8-F1
#
_cell.length_a   1.000
_cell.length_b   1.000
_cell.length_c   1.000
_cell.angle_alpha   90.00
_cell.angle_beta   90.00
_cell.angle_gamma   90.00
#
_symmetry.space_group_name_H-M   'P 1'
#
loop_
_entity.id
_entity.type
_entity.pdbx_description
1 polymer ?
#
loop_
_entity_poly.entity_id
_entity_poly.type
_entity_poly.pdbx_seq_one_letter_code
_entity_poly.pdbx_strand_id
1 'polypeptide(L)'
;MNSNSANYSSYFDTREEDGEIRALFFLDKSQWDTEGRRRRDLRFLDLERSEITEVLSTIPPDVHFGFSMVPSGNQAYVIGGKIGPGRNYRSTSHVFRFDFKHAERGWEQVTSMRYRRSSPEALAAQGSPNSAGCSKASYPIELTVQ
;
A
#
# COMPACT_ATOMS: atom_id res chain seq x y z
N MET A 1 -26.92 13.50 -4.30
CA MET A 1 -25.49 13.17 -4.44
C MET A 1 -24.72 14.19 -3.62
N ASN A 2 -24.36 13.85 -2.38
CA ASN A 2 -23.60 14.73 -1.50
C ASN A 2 -22.18 14.16 -1.43
N SER A 3 -21.28 14.66 -2.27
CA SER A 3 -19.87 14.28 -2.25
C SER A 3 -19.23 14.95 -1.04
N ASN A 4 -19.37 14.32 0.14
CA ASN A 4 -18.48 14.59 1.26
C ASN A 4 -17.08 14.13 0.83
N SER A 5 -16.31 15.05 0.26
CA SER A 5 -14.87 14.91 0.16
C SER A 5 -14.33 14.93 1.58
N ALA A 6 -14.35 13.78 2.25
CA ALA A 6 -13.77 13.61 3.56
C ALA A 6 -12.28 13.96 3.46
N ASN A 7 -11.90 15.04 4.13
CA ASN A 7 -10.54 15.55 4.10
C ASN A 7 -9.69 14.71 5.04
N TYR A 8 -9.04 13.67 4.51
CA TYR A 8 -8.22 12.73 5.28
C TYR A 8 -6.81 13.24 5.58
N SER A 9 -6.49 14.48 5.16
CA SER A 9 -5.15 15.07 5.33
C SER A 9 -4.69 15.13 6.79
N SER A 10 -5.60 15.19 7.75
CA SER A 10 -5.26 15.31 9.17
C SER A 10 -4.60 14.03 9.74
N TYR A 11 -4.94 12.84 9.24
CA TYR A 11 -4.31 11.58 9.69
C TYR A 11 -2.85 11.44 9.26
N PHE A 12 -2.39 12.33 8.38
CA PHE A 12 -1.05 12.27 7.80
C PHE A 12 -0.27 13.57 8.01
N ASP A 13 -0.76 14.45 8.89
CA ASP A 13 0.00 15.63 9.29
C ASP A 13 1.06 15.20 10.32
N THR A 14 2.30 15.10 9.87
CA THR A 14 3.47 14.72 10.68
C THR A 14 3.86 15.79 11.71
N ARG A 15 3.02 16.81 11.92
CA ARG A 15 3.22 17.91 12.87
C ARG A 15 2.60 17.64 14.25
N GLU A 16 1.81 16.58 14.41
CA GLU A 16 1.35 16.17 15.72
C GLU A 16 2.48 15.44 16.45
N GLU A 17 2.93 16.04 17.54
CA GLU A 17 4.08 15.63 18.37
C GLU A 17 3.82 14.34 19.17
N ASP A 18 2.56 13.91 19.23
CA ASP A 18 2.12 12.74 19.97
C ASP A 18 2.09 11.55 19.01
N GLY A 19 2.97 10.58 19.19
CA GLY A 19 3.04 9.34 18.38
C GLY A 19 1.83 8.41 18.52
N GLU A 20 0.62 8.95 18.61
CA GLU A 20 -0.64 8.23 18.69
C GLU A 20 -0.99 7.60 17.35
N ILE A 21 -1.25 6.30 17.37
CA ILE A 21 -1.75 5.59 16.18
C ILE A 21 -3.24 5.95 16.06
N ARG A 22 -3.57 6.83 15.13
CA ARG A 22 -4.96 7.28 14.88
C ARG A 22 -5.71 6.46 13.84
N ALA A 23 -5.00 5.67 13.03
CA ALA A 23 -5.61 4.86 12.00
C ALA A 23 -4.89 3.53 11.75
N LEU A 24 -5.65 2.48 11.41
CA LEU A 24 -5.11 1.22 10.88
C LEU A 24 -5.51 1.03 9.42
N PHE A 25 -4.53 0.78 8.56
CA PHE A 25 -4.77 0.45 7.16
C PHE A 25 -4.96 -1.05 6.99
N PHE A 26 -6.01 -1.45 6.27
CA PHE A 26 -6.22 -2.85 5.95
C PHE A 26 -6.75 -3.02 4.53
N LEU A 27 -6.49 -4.21 4.01
CA LEU A 27 -6.95 -4.63 2.70
C LEU A 27 -8.17 -5.51 2.88
N ASP A 28 -9.32 -4.99 2.49
CA ASP A 28 -10.55 -5.75 2.44
C ASP A 28 -10.49 -6.74 1.26
N LYS A 29 -10.71 -8.03 1.55
CA LYS A 29 -10.63 -9.15 0.60
C LYS A 29 -12.00 -9.70 0.23
N SER A 30 -13.08 -9.03 0.64
CA SER A 30 -14.45 -9.53 0.52
C SER A 30 -14.99 -9.47 -0.91
N GLN A 31 -14.39 -8.66 -1.79
CA GLN A 31 -15.01 -8.32 -3.07
C GLN A 31 -14.38 -9.01 -4.27
N TRP A 32 -15.26 -9.54 -5.12
CA TRP A 32 -14.95 -10.00 -6.46
C TRP A 32 -15.53 -8.99 -7.45
N ASP A 33 -14.81 -8.68 -8.51
CA ASP A 33 -15.36 -7.86 -9.58
C ASP A 33 -16.28 -8.66 -10.52
N THR A 34 -16.93 -7.95 -11.45
CA THR A 34 -17.83 -8.54 -12.45
C THR A 34 -17.14 -9.54 -13.38
N GLU A 35 -15.81 -9.55 -13.41
CA GLU A 35 -14.98 -10.48 -14.19
C GLU A 35 -14.45 -11.65 -13.33
N GLY A 36 -14.90 -11.77 -12.08
CA GLY A 36 -14.46 -12.81 -11.16
C GLY A 36 -13.01 -12.66 -10.71
N ARG A 37 -12.45 -11.44 -10.75
CA ARG A 37 -11.12 -11.12 -10.22
C ARG A 37 -11.25 -10.64 -8.78
N ARG A 38 -10.31 -11.05 -7.93
CA ARG A 38 -10.22 -10.55 -6.56
C ARG A 38 -9.88 -9.07 -6.58
N ARG A 39 -10.77 -8.24 -6.03
CA ARG A 39 -10.48 -6.86 -5.69
C ARG A 39 -9.96 -6.79 -4.26
N ARG A 40 -9.05 -5.84 -4.04
CA ARG A 40 -8.56 -5.52 -2.71
C ARG A 40 -8.73 -4.04 -2.51
N ASP A 41 -9.63 -3.69 -1.62
CA ASP A 41 -9.91 -2.30 -1.32
C ASP A 41 -9.03 -1.86 -0.17
N LEU A 42 -8.33 -0.75 -0.37
CA LEU A 42 -7.62 -0.05 0.69
C LEU A 42 -8.65 0.74 1.51
N ARG A 43 -8.77 0.35 2.77
CA ARG A 43 -9.59 1.04 3.78
C ARG A 43 -8.70 1.43 4.93
N PHE A 44 -9.19 2.37 5.74
CA PHE A 44 -8.63 2.57 7.07
C PHE A 44 -9.72 2.47 8.14
N LEU A 45 -9.30 2.01 9.31
CA LEU A 45 -10.06 2.07 10.55
C LEU A 45 -9.59 3.31 11.30
N ASP A 46 -10.49 4.27 11.46
CA ASP A 46 -10.30 5.37 12.39
C ASP A 46 -10.39 4.80 13.82
N LEU A 47 -9.29 4.87 14.56
CA LEU A 47 -9.21 4.34 15.92
C LEU A 47 -9.85 5.27 16.95
N GLU A 48 -9.94 6.57 16.69
CA GLU A 48 -10.61 7.52 17.58
C GLU A 48 -12.12 7.31 17.54
N ARG A 49 -12.66 7.12 16.33
CA ARG A 49 -14.11 6.94 16.12
C ARG A 49 -14.55 5.49 16.15
N SER A 50 -13.61 4.54 16.08
CA SER A 50 -13.89 3.11 15.90
C SER A 50 -14.72 2.84 14.63
N GLU A 51 -14.49 3.60 13.57
CA GLU A 51 -15.23 3.55 12.32
C GLU A 51 -14.35 3.11 11.15
N ILE A 52 -14.84 2.18 10.34
CA ILE A 52 -14.22 1.82 9.06
C ILE A 52 -14.69 2.83 8.02
N THR A 53 -13.73 3.44 7.32
CA THR A 53 -14.08 4.43 6.30
C THR A 53 -14.58 3.80 5.01
N GLU A 54 -15.13 4.67 4.16
CA GLU A 54 -15.32 4.36 2.74
C GLU A 54 -14.00 3.94 2.07
N VAL A 55 -14.13 3.30 0.91
CA VAL A 55 -12.99 2.81 0.13
C VAL A 55 -12.16 4.01 -0.33
N LEU A 56 -10.91 4.09 0.13
CA LEU A 56 -9.97 5.14 -0.31
C LEU A 56 -9.52 4.91 -1.75
N SER A 57 -9.20 3.66 -2.06
CA SER A 57 -8.82 3.25 -3.40
C SER A 57 -8.88 1.73 -3.50
N THR A 58 -9.12 1.20 -4.69
CA THR A 58 -8.86 -0.22 -4.97
C THR A 58 -7.39 -0.35 -5.39
N ILE A 59 -6.68 -1.34 -4.82
CA ILE A 59 -5.30 -1.71 -5.20
C ILE A 59 -5.15 -1.73 -6.73
N PRO A 60 -3.96 -1.39 -7.28
CA PRO A 60 -3.78 -1.26 -8.73
C PRO A 60 -4.47 -2.41 -9.47
N PRO A 61 -5.30 -2.12 -10.48
CA PRO A 61 -6.25 -3.09 -11.04
C PRO A 61 -5.57 -4.37 -11.57
N ASP A 62 -4.30 -4.27 -11.93
CA ASP A 62 -3.54 -5.37 -12.50
C ASP A 62 -2.88 -6.27 -11.45
N VAL A 63 -2.79 -5.86 -10.16
CA VAL A 63 -2.13 -6.63 -9.09
C VAL A 63 -3.14 -7.35 -8.21
N HIS A 64 -3.24 -8.68 -8.35
CA HIS A 64 -4.29 -9.46 -7.70
C HIS A 64 -3.92 -9.96 -6.29
N PHE A 65 -2.70 -10.46 -6.11
CA PHE A 65 -2.23 -11.02 -4.82
C PHE A 65 -0.72 -11.20 -4.77
N GLY A 66 -0.21 -11.57 -3.59
CA GLY A 66 1.22 -11.82 -3.37
C GLY A 66 2.08 -10.56 -3.47
N PHE A 67 1.51 -9.38 -3.36
CA PHE A 67 2.29 -8.15 -3.22
C PHE A 67 2.55 -7.87 -1.74
N SER A 68 3.54 -7.02 -1.47
CA SER A 68 3.67 -6.36 -0.17
C SER A 68 3.17 -4.93 -0.26
N MET A 69 2.51 -4.48 0.80
CA MET A 69 2.07 -3.10 0.97
C MET A 69 2.90 -2.46 2.07
N VAL A 70 3.54 -1.34 1.76
CA VAL A 70 4.44 -0.65 2.68
C VAL A 70 3.98 0.80 2.83
N PRO A 71 3.44 1.20 4.00
CA PRO A 71 3.22 2.61 4.29
C PRO A 71 4.56 3.33 4.55
N SER A 72 4.69 4.55 4.07
CA SER A 72 5.86 5.42 4.28
C SER A 72 5.42 6.88 4.27
N GLY A 73 5.27 7.48 5.46
CA GLY A 73 4.76 8.84 5.61
C GLY A 73 3.37 8.99 5.00
N ASN A 74 3.18 10.00 4.15
CA ASN A 74 1.91 10.27 3.44
C ASN A 74 1.71 9.41 2.17
N GLN A 75 2.44 8.31 2.03
CA GLN A 75 2.36 7.46 0.85
C GLN A 75 2.26 5.99 1.25
N ALA A 76 1.65 5.19 0.39
CA ALA A 76 1.70 3.74 0.45
C ALA A 76 2.26 3.17 -0.84
N TYR A 77 3.05 2.10 -0.71
CA TYR A 77 3.67 1.42 -1.84
C TYR A 77 3.15 0.00 -1.95
N VAL A 78 2.78 -0.41 -3.17
CA VAL A 78 2.49 -1.81 -3.51
C VAL A 78 3.64 -2.33 -4.35
N ILE A 79 4.31 -3.37 -3.86
CA ILE A 79 5.55 -3.89 -4.41
C ILE A 79 5.34 -5.32 -4.89
N GLY A 80 5.62 -5.54 -6.18
CA GLY A 80 5.56 -6.86 -6.80
C GLY A 80 4.16 -7.44 -6.83
N GLY A 81 4.08 -8.75 -6.64
CA GLY A 81 2.82 -9.50 -6.69
C GLY A 81 2.60 -10.21 -8.00
N LYS A 82 1.35 -10.61 -8.22
CA LYS A 82 0.93 -11.43 -9.34
C LYS A 82 -0.10 -10.67 -10.17
N ILE A 83 0.22 -10.53 -11.45
CA ILE A 83 -0.60 -9.84 -12.46
C ILE A 83 -1.05 -10.84 -13.53
N GLY A 84 -2.19 -10.55 -14.18
CA GLY A 84 -2.66 -11.30 -15.34
C GLY A 84 -4.04 -11.96 -15.13
N PRO A 85 -4.72 -12.32 -16.23
CA PRO A 85 -6.11 -12.72 -16.21
C PRO A 85 -6.33 -14.16 -15.69
N GLY A 86 -7.47 -14.37 -15.02
CA GLY A 86 -7.96 -15.69 -14.65
C GLY A 86 -7.00 -16.45 -13.75
N ARG A 87 -6.57 -17.66 -14.15
CA ARG A 87 -5.58 -18.46 -13.40
C ARG A 87 -4.14 -18.30 -13.91
N ASN A 88 -3.91 -17.47 -14.93
CA ASN A 88 -2.63 -17.33 -15.63
C ASN A 88 -1.80 -16.17 -15.06
N TYR A 89 -1.52 -16.25 -13.77
CA TYR A 89 -0.78 -15.21 -13.06
C TYR A 89 0.72 -15.26 -13.33
N ARG A 90 1.34 -14.09 -13.54
CA ARG A 90 2.80 -13.91 -13.61
C ARG A 90 3.26 -12.97 -12.52
N SER A 91 4.41 -13.27 -11.92
CA SER A 91 5.04 -12.36 -10.98
C SER A 91 5.37 -11.04 -11.68
N THR A 92 5.15 -9.92 -11.00
CA THR A 92 5.51 -8.59 -11.51
C THR A 92 6.69 -8.01 -10.75
N SER A 93 7.37 -7.07 -11.40
CA SER A 93 8.40 -6.22 -10.81
C SER A 93 7.88 -4.82 -10.48
N HIS A 94 6.64 -4.48 -10.83
CA HIS A 94 6.12 -3.12 -10.68
C HIS A 94 6.06 -2.69 -9.22
N VAL A 95 6.30 -1.40 -9.01
CA VAL A 95 6.11 -0.70 -7.75
C VAL A 95 5.11 0.42 -8.01
N PHE A 96 3.99 0.37 -7.31
CA PHE A 96 2.95 1.38 -7.37
C PHE A 96 3.00 2.22 -6.10
N ARG A 97 2.66 3.50 -6.24
CA ARG A 97 2.54 4.46 -5.15
C ARG A 97 1.10 4.96 -5.10
N PHE A 98 0.60 5.11 -3.89
CA PHE A 98 -0.62 5.84 -3.56
C PHE A 98 -0.25 7.03 -2.68
N ASP A 99 -0.76 8.22 -3.02
CA ASP A 99 -0.57 9.44 -2.24
C ASP A 99 -1.84 9.75 -1.45
N PHE A 100 -1.78 9.67 -0.13
CA PHE A 100 -2.95 9.89 0.72
C PHE A 100 -3.48 11.33 0.68
N LYS A 101 -2.63 12.32 0.33
CA LYS A 101 -3.06 13.72 0.19
C LYS A 101 -3.79 13.98 -1.12
N HIS A 102 -3.52 13.14 -2.13
CA HIS A 102 -4.08 13.26 -3.47
C HIS A 102 -4.73 11.93 -3.88
N ALA A 103 -5.57 11.38 -3.00
CA ALA A 103 -6.20 10.07 -3.15
C ALA A 103 -6.99 9.94 -4.47
N GLU A 104 -7.52 11.05 -4.97
CA GLU A 104 -8.25 11.15 -6.24
C GLU A 104 -7.41 10.75 -7.46
N ARG A 105 -6.07 10.82 -7.36
CA ARG A 105 -5.15 10.39 -8.42
C ARG A 105 -5.04 8.87 -8.53
N GLY A 106 -5.49 8.14 -7.51
CA GLY A 106 -5.39 6.69 -7.44
C GLY A 106 -3.94 6.21 -7.38
N TRP A 107 -3.72 4.97 -7.83
CA TRP A 107 -2.40 4.35 -7.83
C TRP A 107 -1.62 4.70 -9.09
N GLU A 108 -0.35 5.06 -8.89
CA GLU A 108 0.58 5.37 -9.98
C GLU A 108 1.73 4.36 -9.96
N GLN A 109 2.09 3.81 -11.12
CA GLN A 109 3.33 3.03 -11.23
C GLN A 109 4.53 3.99 -11.23
N VAL A 110 5.35 3.94 -10.19
CA VAL A 110 6.47 4.87 -10.01
C VAL A 110 7.81 4.29 -10.42
N THR A 111 7.98 2.97 -10.34
CA THR A 111 9.23 2.29 -10.74
C THR A 111 9.01 0.78 -10.93
N SER A 112 10.09 0.03 -11.17
CA SER A 112 10.10 -1.43 -11.18
C SER A 112 11.36 -1.98 -10.50
N MET A 113 11.18 -3.02 -9.70
CA MET A 113 12.26 -3.83 -9.15
C MET A 113 13.09 -4.48 -10.26
N ARG A 114 14.37 -4.76 -9.96
CA ARG A 114 15.25 -5.49 -10.89
C ARG A 114 14.74 -6.88 -11.27
N TYR A 115 14.03 -7.54 -10.36
CA TYR A 115 13.48 -8.87 -10.55
C TYR A 115 11.99 -8.90 -10.25
N ARG A 116 11.25 -9.69 -11.02
CA ARG A 116 9.84 -9.98 -10.73
C ARG A 116 9.75 -10.80 -9.45
N ARG A 117 8.89 -10.41 -8.51
CA ARG A 117 8.74 -11.08 -7.22
C ARG A 117 7.28 -11.25 -6.85
N SER A 118 6.93 -12.46 -6.42
CA SER A 118 5.67 -12.75 -5.72
C SER A 118 5.97 -13.04 -4.26
N SER A 119 5.12 -12.54 -3.38
CA SER A 119 5.29 -12.48 -1.94
C SER A 119 6.63 -11.86 -1.52
N PRO A 120 7.04 -10.69 -2.09
CA PRO A 120 8.25 -10.04 -1.62
C PRO A 120 8.05 -9.58 -0.18
N GLU A 121 9.07 -9.66 0.66
CA GLU A 121 9.09 -8.97 1.96
C GLU A 121 9.69 -7.56 1.75
N ALA A 122 9.01 -6.54 2.26
CA ALA A 122 9.43 -5.16 2.11
C ALA A 122 9.07 -4.36 3.36
N LEU A 123 9.95 -3.44 3.74
CA LEU A 123 9.80 -2.58 4.90
C LEU A 123 10.26 -1.17 4.51
N ALA A 124 9.60 -0.15 5.04
CA ALA A 124 10.09 1.22 4.96
C ALA A 124 11.18 1.38 6.04
N ALA A 125 12.42 1.54 5.62
CA ALA A 125 13.50 1.90 6.55
C ALA A 125 13.45 3.42 6.75
N GLN A 126 13.22 3.88 7.99
CA GLN A 126 13.59 5.25 8.34
C GLN A 126 15.12 5.31 8.49
N GLY A 127 15.76 6.22 7.77
CA GLY A 127 17.21 6.29 7.71
C GLY A 127 17.86 6.49 9.09
N SER A 128 18.86 5.68 9.40
CA SER A 128 19.94 6.05 10.34
C SER A 128 21.29 5.55 9.78
N PRO A 129 22.43 6.20 10.10
CA PRO A 129 23.63 6.20 9.26
C PRO A 129 24.45 4.90 9.25
N ASN A 130 24.12 3.92 10.09
CA ASN A 130 24.99 2.76 10.35
C ASN A 130 24.20 1.45 10.27
N SER A 131 23.93 0.96 9.07
CA SER A 131 23.33 -0.36 8.84
C SER A 131 24.42 -1.44 8.88
N ALA A 132 24.57 -2.10 10.03
CA ALA A 132 25.34 -3.34 10.15
C ALA A 132 24.45 -4.44 10.73
N GLY A 133 24.27 -5.52 9.97
CA GLY A 133 23.88 -6.83 10.49
C GLY A 133 22.44 -7.27 10.24
N CYS A 134 22.14 -7.71 9.02
CA CYS A 134 21.03 -8.63 8.77
C CYS A 134 21.51 -10.07 9.00
N SER A 135 20.78 -10.88 9.77
CA SER A 135 20.94 -12.34 9.74
C SER A 135 19.63 -13.05 9.42
N LYS A 136 19.70 -13.81 8.32
CA LYS A 136 18.88 -14.94 7.84
C LYS A 136 17.60 -14.65 7.04
N ALA A 137 17.75 -14.94 5.74
CA ALA A 137 16.82 -15.65 4.86
C ALA A 137 15.52 -14.96 4.43
N SER A 138 15.61 -13.69 4.06
CA SER A 138 14.80 -13.03 3.03
C SER A 138 15.52 -11.72 2.78
N TYR A 139 15.94 -11.37 1.56
CA TYR A 139 16.56 -10.06 1.32
C TYR A 139 15.43 -9.02 1.37
N PRO A 140 15.30 -8.21 2.44
CA PRO A 140 14.28 -7.17 2.48
C PRO A 140 14.55 -6.18 1.37
N ILE A 141 13.50 -5.74 0.68
CA ILE A 141 13.62 -4.63 -0.25
C ILE A 141 13.59 -3.35 0.59
N GLU A 142 14.76 -2.75 0.79
CA GLU A 142 14.86 -1.39 1.31
C GLU A 142 14.46 -0.43 0.20
N LEU A 143 13.32 0.25 0.39
CA LEU A 143 12.98 1.42 -0.39
C LEU A 143 13.57 2.64 0.29
N THR A 144 14.70 3.12 -0.23
CA THR A 144 15.22 4.46 0.13
C THR A 144 14.41 5.48 -0.65
N VAL A 145 13.48 6.15 0.02
CA VAL A 145 12.75 7.30 -0.54
C VAL A 145 13.61 8.53 -0.27
N GLN A 146 14.14 9.15 -1.33
CA GLN A 146 14.88 10.42 -1.28
C GLN A 146 13.95 11.59 -1.05
#